data_AF-A0A939DI96-F1
#
_entry.id   AF-A0A939DI96-F1
#
_cell.length_a   1.000
_cell.length_b   1.000
_cell.length_c   1.000
_cell.angle_alpha   90.00
_cell.angle_beta   90.00
_cell.angle_gamma   90.00
#
_symmetry.space_group_name_H-M   'P 1'
#
loop_
_entity.id
_entity.type
_entity.pdbx_description
1 polymer ?
#
loop_
_entity_poly.entity_id
_entity_poly.type
_entity_poly.pdbx_seq_one_letter_code
_entity_poly.pdbx_strand_id
1 'polypeptide(L)'
;MKFAAIGLVASSALWSLLNAWSDELIAYYIEPSRPFDEARLPDKPEYTQPRYWAALPGKPSAARLTPTGQPSREAPAPADVFYIHPTSYISGEDWNAPLFTRSRAWEMIDIILGAQASAFNFCCEVYAPHYRQAALSSFMNPNEKSGIAALELAYSDVARAFEVFRSRNTGRPFIIASHSQGTYHALRLLADYVDGQPVQRQMVAAYLVGYWLPLDTFDRTLKSIAPCESAADTGCVVHWSTYGEDGVRREGVPHWYPTGPELSDGKPLLCSNPLSWRRDGGRVSAAEHPGALYVSPGGSVLDDLLNRPSNTRLEALPPLLENWTWAECRDGLLHVAAQDSGPFAELSSSPEQDYHLVDYSLFYQSVRENARERVRSYGAKRFSQR
;
A
#
# COMPACT_ATOMS: atom_id res chain seq x y z
N MET A 1 47.23 14.61 29.85
CA MET A 1 46.34 13.53 29.38
C MET A 1 45.34 13.20 30.48
N LYS A 2 44.07 13.62 30.35
CA LYS A 2 42.86 13.12 31.07
C LYS A 2 41.76 14.18 31.01
N PHE A 3 41.21 14.46 29.83
CA PHE A 3 39.91 15.12 29.66
C PHE A 3 39.39 14.81 28.25
N ALA A 4 39.04 13.54 27.98
CA ALA A 4 38.44 13.14 26.71
C ALA A 4 37.41 11.99 26.82
N ALA A 5 37.00 11.60 28.03
CA ALA A 5 36.18 10.40 28.22
C ALA A 5 34.76 10.64 28.80
N ILE A 6 34.34 11.89 29.02
CA ILE A 6 33.02 12.18 29.62
C ILE A 6 31.97 12.64 28.58
N GLY A 7 32.39 13.03 27.37
CA GLY A 7 31.49 13.54 26.33
C GLY A 7 30.75 12.50 25.47
N LEU A 8 31.20 11.24 25.43
CA LEU A 8 30.63 10.22 24.53
C LEU A 8 29.54 9.32 25.17
N VAL A 9 29.43 9.31 26.50
CA VAL A 9 28.44 8.48 27.21
C VAL A 9 27.12 9.24 27.42
N ALA A 10 27.16 10.57 27.48
CA ALA A 10 25.95 11.39 27.64
C ALA A 10 25.17 11.60 26.32
N SER A 11 25.82 11.53 25.16
CA SER A 11 25.16 11.70 23.86
C SER A 11 24.40 10.45 23.43
N SER A 12 24.95 9.25 23.65
CA SER A 12 24.27 7.98 23.34
C SER A 12 23.07 7.74 24.26
N ALA A 13 23.18 8.03 25.55
CA ALA A 13 22.05 7.93 26.47
C ALA A 13 20.93 8.95 26.16
N LEU A 14 21.27 10.18 25.74
CA LEU A 14 20.30 11.19 25.32
C LEU A 14 19.68 10.87 23.95
N TRP A 15 20.41 10.24 23.03
CA TRP A 15 19.90 9.78 21.73
C TRP A 15 19.00 8.53 21.87
N SER A 16 19.37 7.58 22.73
CA SER A 16 18.53 6.44 23.10
C SER A 16 17.31 6.86 23.90
N LEU A 17 17.41 7.87 24.76
CA LEU A 17 16.26 8.50 25.41
C LEU A 17 15.41 9.27 24.38
N LEU A 18 15.98 10.01 23.44
CA LEU A 18 15.20 10.69 22.41
C LEU A 18 14.48 9.71 21.47
N ASN A 19 15.05 8.53 21.18
CA ASN A 19 14.38 7.48 20.39
C ASN A 19 13.32 6.70 21.18
N ALA A 20 13.58 6.40 22.45
CA ALA A 20 12.57 5.72 23.30
C ALA A 20 11.39 6.66 23.63
N TRP A 21 11.67 7.96 23.79
CA TRP A 21 10.63 8.97 24.00
C TRP A 21 10.03 9.45 22.67
N SER A 22 10.69 9.29 21.52
CA SER A 22 10.09 9.64 20.22
C SER A 22 8.92 8.74 19.89
N ASP A 23 9.01 7.44 20.20
CA ASP A 23 7.93 6.51 19.88
C ASP A 23 6.72 6.72 20.81
N GLU A 24 6.94 6.96 22.11
CA GLU A 24 5.87 7.32 23.04
C GLU A 24 5.29 8.72 22.76
N LEU A 25 6.12 9.70 22.37
CA LEU A 25 5.65 11.05 22.00
C LEU A 25 4.90 11.01 20.66
N ILE A 26 5.39 10.30 19.65
CA ILE A 26 4.71 10.12 18.37
C ILE A 26 3.40 9.38 18.61
N ALA A 27 3.40 8.28 19.37
CA ALA A 27 2.19 7.57 19.79
C ALA A 27 1.17 8.52 20.44
N TYR A 28 1.63 9.38 21.36
CA TYR A 28 0.78 10.39 22.00
C TYR A 28 0.17 11.41 21.00
N TYR A 29 0.90 11.81 19.96
CA TYR A 29 0.40 12.75 18.94
C TYR A 29 -0.50 12.12 17.88
N ILE A 30 -0.40 10.80 17.64
CA ILE A 30 -1.15 10.10 16.59
C ILE A 30 -2.38 9.36 17.11
N GLU A 31 -2.49 9.12 18.43
CA GLU A 31 -3.66 8.48 19.03
C GLU A 31 -4.73 9.50 19.41
N PRO A 32 -5.99 9.33 18.93
CA PRO A 32 -7.08 10.21 19.32
C PRO A 32 -7.38 10.15 20.81
N SER A 33 -7.43 11.32 21.45
CA SER A 33 -7.69 11.46 22.90
C SER A 33 -9.09 11.00 23.34
N ARG A 34 -10.00 10.73 22.41
CA ARG A 34 -11.39 10.33 22.68
C ARG A 34 -11.67 8.98 22.06
N PRO A 35 -12.50 8.12 22.69
CA PRO A 35 -12.94 6.88 22.07
C PRO A 35 -13.67 7.13 20.74
N PHE A 36 -13.68 6.12 19.88
CA PHE A 36 -14.50 6.10 18.67
C PHE A 36 -15.97 6.35 19.02
N ASP A 37 -16.63 7.21 18.24
CA ASP A 37 -18.02 7.63 18.48
C ASP A 37 -18.78 7.72 17.15
N GLU A 38 -19.76 6.83 16.97
CA GLU A 38 -20.60 6.78 15.78
C GLU A 38 -21.36 8.09 15.52
N ALA A 39 -21.65 8.86 16.56
CA ALA A 39 -22.36 10.13 16.43
C ALA A 39 -21.48 11.28 15.90
N ARG A 40 -20.16 11.07 15.81
CA ARG A 40 -19.18 12.08 15.36
C ARG A 40 -18.43 11.69 14.10
N LEU A 41 -18.91 10.67 13.38
CA LEU A 41 -18.26 10.22 12.16
C LEU A 41 -18.36 11.28 11.05
N PRO A 42 -17.32 11.41 10.20
CA PRO A 42 -17.44 12.19 8.99
C PRO A 42 -18.56 11.67 8.09
N ASP A 43 -19.11 12.55 7.26
CA ASP A 43 -20.18 12.23 6.33
C ASP A 43 -19.90 10.96 5.52
N LYS A 44 -20.92 10.11 5.44
CA LYS A 44 -20.86 8.85 4.69
C LYS A 44 -20.62 9.13 3.19
N PRO A 45 -19.64 8.46 2.55
CA PRO A 45 -19.40 8.59 1.12
C PRO A 45 -20.53 8.06 0.24
N GLU A 46 -20.84 8.74 -0.87
CA GLU A 46 -21.83 8.34 -1.88
C GLU A 46 -21.15 8.02 -3.23
N TYR A 47 -20.70 6.77 -3.41
CA TYR A 47 -19.85 6.36 -4.54
C TYR A 47 -20.52 6.40 -5.92
N THR A 48 -21.83 6.63 -6.00
CA THR A 48 -22.48 6.98 -7.28
C THR A 48 -21.99 8.33 -7.81
N GLN A 49 -21.53 9.24 -6.94
CA GLN A 49 -21.05 10.56 -7.30
C GLN A 49 -19.52 10.57 -7.57
N PRO A 50 -19.05 11.15 -8.69
CA PRO A 50 -17.61 11.22 -9.03
C PRO A 50 -16.70 11.90 -8.00
N ARG A 51 -17.25 12.74 -7.12
CA ARG A 51 -16.45 13.45 -6.10
C ARG A 51 -15.84 12.52 -5.05
N TYR A 52 -16.48 11.40 -4.75
CA TYR A 52 -16.00 10.41 -3.76
C TYR A 52 -14.98 9.41 -4.34
N TRP A 53 -14.50 9.65 -5.56
CA TRP A 53 -13.45 8.85 -6.18
C TRP A 53 -12.19 9.69 -6.32
N ALA A 54 -11.12 9.31 -5.64
CA ALA A 54 -9.80 9.92 -5.81
C ALA A 54 -9.27 9.71 -7.25
N ALA A 55 -9.58 8.55 -7.84
CA ALA A 55 -9.42 8.29 -9.27
C ALA A 55 -10.70 7.67 -9.83
N LEU A 56 -11.15 8.18 -10.97
CA LEU A 56 -12.28 7.65 -11.74
C LEU A 56 -12.02 7.91 -13.23
N PRO A 57 -12.29 6.97 -14.14
CA PRO A 57 -12.07 7.21 -15.57
C PRO A 57 -12.82 8.45 -16.06
N GLY A 58 -12.11 9.31 -16.80
CA GLY A 58 -12.60 10.62 -17.24
C GLY A 58 -12.41 11.76 -16.23
N LYS A 59 -12.06 11.49 -14.97
CA LYS A 59 -11.72 12.49 -13.96
C LYS A 59 -10.20 12.79 -13.97
N PRO A 60 -9.75 14.06 -13.87
CA PRO A 60 -8.36 14.37 -13.59
C PRO A 60 -7.90 13.75 -12.27
N SER A 61 -6.71 13.13 -12.25
CA SER A 61 -6.13 12.47 -11.08
C SER A 61 -4.64 12.19 -11.33
N ALA A 62 -3.79 12.26 -10.30
CA ALA A 62 -2.39 11.87 -10.40
C ALA A 62 -2.19 10.39 -10.79
N ALA A 63 -3.19 9.52 -10.56
CA ALA A 63 -3.18 8.13 -11.04
C ALA A 63 -3.05 8.01 -12.57
N ARG A 64 -3.31 9.10 -13.32
CA ARG A 64 -3.19 9.14 -14.79
C ARG A 64 -1.84 9.67 -15.28
N LEU A 65 -0.96 10.10 -14.39
CA LEU A 65 0.38 10.56 -14.76
C LEU A 65 1.24 9.38 -15.19
N THR A 66 2.14 9.63 -16.14
CA THR A 66 3.11 8.66 -16.64
C THR A 66 4.51 9.23 -16.40
N PRO A 67 5.47 8.43 -15.91
CA PRO A 67 6.85 8.87 -15.77
C PRO A 67 7.42 9.43 -17.07
N THR A 68 8.27 10.45 -16.94
CA THR A 68 8.93 11.06 -18.10
C THR A 68 9.72 10.02 -18.89
N GLY A 69 9.53 9.96 -20.21
CA GLY A 69 10.18 8.99 -21.09
C GLY A 69 9.46 7.64 -21.22
N GLN A 70 8.40 7.39 -20.46
CA GLN A 70 7.61 6.15 -20.58
C GLN A 70 6.52 6.27 -21.66
N PRO A 71 6.12 5.16 -22.29
CA PRO A 71 5.08 5.17 -23.31
C PRO A 71 3.73 5.60 -22.76
N SER A 72 2.94 6.23 -23.64
CA SER A 72 1.54 6.57 -23.34
C SER A 72 0.73 5.31 -23.05
N ARG A 73 -0.28 5.46 -22.18
CA ARG A 73 -1.24 4.39 -21.84
C ARG A 73 -1.93 3.80 -23.07
N GLU A 74 -2.27 2.52 -23.00
CA GLU A 74 -3.08 1.83 -24.00
C GLU A 74 -4.50 2.46 -24.05
N ALA A 75 -5.00 2.73 -25.25
CA ALA A 75 -6.30 3.34 -25.48
C ALA A 75 -7.04 2.61 -26.62
N PRO A 76 -8.19 1.97 -26.36
CA PRO A 76 -8.82 1.81 -25.04
C PRO A 76 -8.03 0.88 -24.11
N ALA A 77 -8.08 1.11 -22.80
CA ALA A 77 -7.43 0.22 -21.84
C ALA A 77 -8.12 -1.17 -21.84
N PRO A 78 -7.37 -2.28 -21.88
CA PRO A 78 -7.95 -3.63 -21.91
C PRO A 78 -8.57 -4.09 -20.58
N ALA A 79 -8.18 -3.51 -19.45
CA ALA A 79 -8.66 -3.87 -18.12
C ALA A 79 -8.94 -2.65 -17.24
N ASP A 80 -9.43 -2.89 -16.02
CA ASP A 80 -9.62 -1.87 -14.99
C ASP A 80 -8.83 -2.22 -13.71
N VAL A 81 -8.53 -1.25 -12.86
CA VAL A 81 -7.94 -1.49 -11.54
C VAL A 81 -8.82 -0.84 -10.48
N PHE A 82 -9.18 -1.63 -9.45
CA PHE A 82 -9.71 -1.11 -8.20
C PHE A 82 -8.56 -0.97 -7.20
N TYR A 83 -8.09 0.26 -7.01
CA TYR A 83 -6.97 0.60 -6.15
C TYR A 83 -7.43 1.07 -4.78
N ILE A 84 -6.96 0.43 -3.71
CA ILE A 84 -7.27 0.79 -2.32
C ILE A 84 -6.02 1.42 -1.72
N HIS A 85 -6.05 2.74 -1.58
CA HIS A 85 -4.91 3.52 -1.09
C HIS A 85 -4.60 3.22 0.39
N PRO A 86 -3.36 3.41 0.85
CA PRO A 86 -2.98 3.33 2.27
C PRO A 86 -3.60 4.46 3.09
N THR A 87 -3.34 4.46 4.40
CA THR A 87 -3.64 5.64 5.22
C THR A 87 -2.59 6.74 4.99
N SER A 88 -3.06 7.96 4.76
CA SER A 88 -2.33 9.22 4.83
C SER A 88 -2.69 10.03 6.08
N TYR A 89 -3.55 9.50 6.95
CA TYR A 89 -4.04 10.17 8.14
C TYR A 89 -3.24 9.74 9.37
N ILE A 90 -2.22 10.54 9.67
CA ILE A 90 -1.26 10.30 10.75
C ILE A 90 -1.71 11.00 12.04
N SER A 91 -2.54 12.05 11.95
CA SER A 91 -2.94 12.87 13.08
C SER A 91 -3.86 12.16 14.09
N GLY A 92 -3.71 12.49 15.37
CA GLY A 92 -4.61 12.07 16.47
C GLY A 92 -5.82 12.99 16.69
N GLU A 93 -6.28 13.73 15.67
CA GLU A 93 -7.49 14.58 15.79
C GLU A 93 -8.76 13.73 16.00
N ASP A 94 -8.95 12.67 15.21
CA ASP A 94 -10.08 11.74 15.26
C ASP A 94 -9.65 10.34 14.79
N TRP A 95 -10.51 9.33 14.95
CA TRP A 95 -10.21 7.95 14.55
C TRP A 95 -10.29 7.68 13.04
N ASN A 96 -11.04 8.50 12.30
CA ASN A 96 -11.17 8.37 10.85
C ASN A 96 -11.05 9.73 10.17
N ALA A 97 -10.32 9.77 9.05
CA ALA A 97 -10.07 11.02 8.35
C ALA A 97 -11.37 11.62 7.76
N PRO A 98 -11.64 12.91 8.00
CA PRO A 98 -12.75 13.59 7.35
C PRO A 98 -12.44 13.84 5.87
N LEU A 99 -13.47 13.65 5.02
CA LEU A 99 -13.36 13.89 3.58
C LEU A 99 -13.53 15.36 3.23
N PHE A 100 -12.94 15.78 2.11
CA PHE A 100 -13.04 17.14 1.56
C PHE A 100 -12.56 18.24 2.52
N THR A 101 -11.63 17.90 3.41
CA THR A 101 -10.98 18.87 4.29
C THR A 101 -9.70 19.38 3.65
N ARG A 102 -9.36 20.65 3.91
CA ARG A 102 -8.05 21.19 3.50
C ARG A 102 -7.00 20.72 4.51
N SER A 103 -6.52 19.51 4.34
CA SER A 103 -5.64 18.81 5.28
C SER A 103 -4.47 18.13 4.58
N ARG A 104 -3.44 17.79 5.34
CA ARG A 104 -2.28 17.03 4.83
C ARG A 104 -2.69 15.66 4.33
N ALA A 105 -3.53 14.96 5.11
CA ALA A 105 -4.04 13.64 4.73
C ALA A 105 -4.78 13.68 3.39
N TRP A 106 -5.58 14.72 3.14
CA TRP A 106 -6.30 14.90 1.87
C TRP A 106 -5.36 15.18 0.69
N GLU A 107 -4.34 16.02 0.88
CA GLU A 107 -3.32 16.34 -0.13
C GLU A 107 -2.50 15.10 -0.53
N MET A 108 -2.10 14.29 0.45
CA MET A 108 -1.27 13.12 0.23
C MET A 108 -1.92 12.04 -0.64
N ILE A 109 -3.26 11.99 -0.72
CA ILE A 109 -3.94 11.02 -1.57
C ILE A 109 -3.50 11.16 -3.03
N ASP A 110 -3.37 12.38 -3.55
CA ASP A 110 -2.97 12.58 -4.96
C ASP A 110 -1.49 12.17 -5.18
N ILE A 111 -0.62 12.48 -4.21
CA ILE A 111 0.80 12.07 -4.24
C ILE A 111 0.91 10.53 -4.25
N ILE A 112 0.17 9.86 -3.38
CA ILE A 112 0.13 8.40 -3.28
C ILE A 112 -0.41 7.78 -4.57
N LEU A 113 -1.48 8.33 -5.15
CA LEU A 113 -2.02 7.84 -6.41
C LEU A 113 -1.00 7.98 -7.56
N GLY A 114 -0.25 9.08 -7.59
CA GLY A 114 0.84 9.28 -8.53
C GLY A 114 1.99 8.29 -8.34
N ALA A 115 2.40 8.02 -7.10
CA ALA A 115 3.53 7.13 -6.80
C ALA A 115 3.19 5.63 -6.91
N GLN A 116 1.95 5.25 -6.62
CA GLN A 116 1.56 3.84 -6.45
C GLN A 116 0.53 3.41 -7.52
N ALA A 117 -0.65 4.03 -7.54
CA ALA A 117 -1.75 3.62 -8.41
C ALA A 117 -1.45 3.83 -9.91
N SER A 118 -0.65 4.85 -10.24
CA SER A 118 -0.28 5.16 -11.62
C SER A 118 0.54 4.05 -12.29
N ALA A 119 1.20 3.17 -11.52
CA ALA A 119 1.92 2.01 -12.05
C ALA A 119 1.01 1.15 -12.94
N PHE A 120 -0.28 1.07 -12.63
CA PHE A 120 -1.23 0.25 -13.38
C PHE A 120 -1.84 0.94 -14.61
N ASN A 121 -1.65 2.26 -14.77
CA ASN A 121 -2.37 3.05 -15.78
C ASN A 121 -1.94 2.79 -17.23
N PHE A 122 -0.91 1.97 -17.46
CA PHE A 122 -0.48 1.61 -18.81
C PHE A 122 -1.51 0.72 -19.50
N CYS A 123 -2.05 -0.27 -18.80
CA CYS A 123 -2.99 -1.27 -19.34
C CYS A 123 -4.39 -1.18 -18.71
N CYS A 124 -4.59 -0.30 -17.72
CA CYS A 124 -5.83 -0.26 -16.95
C CYS A 124 -6.37 1.17 -16.79
N GLU A 125 -7.69 1.27 -16.74
CA GLU A 125 -8.36 2.44 -16.18
C GLU A 125 -8.41 2.32 -14.64
N VAL A 126 -7.96 3.37 -13.93
CA VAL A 126 -7.81 3.33 -12.46
C VAL A 126 -9.05 3.89 -11.75
N TYR A 127 -9.58 3.09 -10.81
CA TYR A 127 -10.63 3.46 -9.88
C TYR A 127 -10.08 3.42 -8.46
N ALA A 128 -10.09 4.54 -7.76
CA ALA A 128 -9.67 4.62 -6.37
C ALA A 128 -10.70 5.43 -5.57
N PRO A 129 -11.35 4.87 -4.53
CA PRO A 129 -12.31 5.61 -3.72
C PRO A 129 -11.59 6.56 -2.76
N HIS A 130 -12.21 7.69 -2.45
CA HIS A 130 -11.99 8.33 -1.15
C HIS A 130 -12.82 7.55 -0.12
N TYR A 131 -12.17 6.98 0.88
CA TYR A 131 -12.83 6.34 2.01
C TYR A 131 -12.39 7.01 3.31
N ARG A 132 -13.19 6.89 4.37
CA ARG A 132 -12.86 7.42 5.70
C ARG A 132 -11.79 6.52 6.34
N GLN A 133 -10.58 6.62 5.82
CA GLN A 133 -9.39 5.90 6.28
C GLN A 133 -9.22 6.02 7.79
N ALA A 134 -8.87 4.91 8.44
CA ALA A 134 -8.61 4.91 9.86
C ALA A 134 -7.26 5.56 10.16
N ALA A 135 -7.15 6.27 11.27
CA ALA A 135 -5.91 6.88 11.72
C ALA A 135 -4.82 5.81 11.91
N LEU A 136 -3.56 6.19 11.67
CA LEU A 136 -2.40 5.29 11.78
C LEU A 136 -2.32 4.57 13.14
N SER A 137 -2.72 5.25 14.23
CA SER A 137 -2.83 4.69 15.59
C SER A 137 -3.69 3.43 15.69
N SER A 138 -4.65 3.23 14.77
CA SER A 138 -5.49 2.03 14.72
C SER A 138 -4.70 0.73 14.49
N PHE A 139 -3.44 0.82 14.02
CA PHE A 139 -2.54 -0.32 13.87
C PHE A 139 -1.49 -0.44 14.99
N MET A 140 -1.43 0.52 15.92
CA MET A 140 -0.42 0.52 16.99
C MET A 140 -0.83 -0.35 18.17
N ASN A 141 -2.13 -0.43 18.47
CA ASN A 141 -2.68 -1.33 19.48
C ASN A 141 -3.81 -2.19 18.89
N PRO A 142 -3.55 -3.47 18.59
CA PRO A 142 -4.53 -4.36 17.95
C PRO A 142 -5.71 -4.72 18.85
N ASN A 143 -5.65 -4.41 20.16
CA ASN A 143 -6.73 -4.63 21.11
C ASN A 143 -7.54 -3.37 21.39
N GLU A 144 -7.17 -2.22 20.81
CA GLU A 144 -7.90 -0.97 21.01
C GLU A 144 -9.22 -1.01 20.23
N LYS A 145 -10.33 -1.01 20.98
CA LYS A 145 -11.68 -1.12 20.41
C LYS A 145 -11.98 0.02 19.44
N SER A 146 -11.49 1.21 19.73
CA SER A 146 -11.69 2.39 18.90
C SER A 146 -10.98 2.24 17.55
N GLY A 147 -9.74 1.74 17.55
CA GLY A 147 -8.98 1.45 16.34
C GLY A 147 -9.63 0.35 15.49
N ILE A 148 -10.12 -0.72 16.12
CA ILE A 148 -10.90 -1.77 15.44
C ILE A 148 -12.16 -1.18 14.80
N ALA A 149 -12.95 -0.40 15.54
CA ALA A 149 -14.16 0.23 15.01
C ALA A 149 -13.87 1.19 13.85
N ALA A 150 -12.76 1.93 13.91
CA ALA A 150 -12.30 2.80 12.85
C ALA A 150 -11.95 2.03 11.57
N LEU A 151 -11.25 0.89 11.70
CA LEU A 151 -10.92 0.00 10.59
C LEU A 151 -12.19 -0.64 9.98
N GLU A 152 -13.17 -1.01 10.80
CA GLU A 152 -14.47 -1.52 10.33
C GLU A 152 -15.23 -0.46 9.53
N LEU A 153 -15.25 0.79 9.99
CA LEU A 153 -15.85 1.90 9.25
C LEU A 153 -15.16 2.11 7.89
N ALA A 154 -13.83 2.16 7.88
CA ALA A 154 -13.03 2.31 6.67
C ALA A 154 -13.29 1.16 5.68
N TYR A 155 -13.34 -0.10 6.17
CA TYR A 155 -13.68 -1.26 5.35
C TYR A 155 -15.08 -1.14 4.74
N SER A 156 -16.07 -0.71 5.53
CA SER A 156 -17.46 -0.55 5.05
C SER A 156 -17.56 0.44 3.88
N ASP A 157 -16.70 1.46 3.85
CA ASP A 157 -16.59 2.41 2.75
C ASP A 157 -15.94 1.76 1.52
N VAL A 158 -14.84 1.03 1.70
CA VAL A 158 -14.15 0.28 0.61
C VAL A 158 -15.08 -0.74 -0.04
N ALA A 159 -15.83 -1.51 0.76
CA ALA A 159 -16.79 -2.50 0.26
C ALA A 159 -17.88 -1.84 -0.61
N ARG A 160 -18.49 -0.75 -0.13
CA ARG A 160 -19.51 0.00 -0.89
C ARG A 160 -18.94 0.60 -2.19
N ALA A 161 -17.70 1.08 -2.15
CA ALA A 161 -17.02 1.55 -3.36
C ALA A 161 -16.82 0.41 -4.38
N PHE A 162 -16.41 -0.77 -3.92
CA PHE A 162 -16.20 -1.93 -4.78
C PHE A 162 -17.49 -2.39 -5.46
N GLU A 163 -18.63 -2.36 -4.77
CA GLU A 163 -19.93 -2.67 -5.38
C GLU A 163 -20.28 -1.68 -6.50
N VAL A 164 -20.05 -0.39 -6.29
CA VAL A 164 -20.27 0.61 -7.34
C VAL A 164 -19.25 0.45 -8.48
N PHE A 165 -17.99 0.13 -8.17
CA PHE A 165 -16.99 -0.22 -9.19
C PHE A 165 -17.47 -1.39 -10.05
N ARG A 166 -17.97 -2.48 -9.45
CA ARG A 166 -18.50 -3.64 -10.19
C ARG A 166 -19.64 -3.27 -11.13
N SER A 167 -20.52 -2.35 -10.75
CA SER A 167 -21.59 -1.85 -11.64
C SER A 167 -21.04 -1.05 -12.83
N ARG A 168 -19.92 -0.34 -12.66
CA ARG A 168 -19.24 0.45 -13.71
C ARG A 168 -18.35 -0.42 -14.62
N ASN A 169 -17.74 -1.45 -14.05
CA ASN A 169 -16.76 -2.34 -14.69
C ASN A 169 -17.40 -3.30 -15.73
N THR A 170 -18.75 -3.40 -15.81
CA THR A 170 -19.52 -4.06 -16.90
C THR A 170 -18.97 -5.39 -17.45
N GLY A 171 -18.30 -6.20 -16.61
CA GLY A 171 -17.75 -7.50 -17.00
C GLY A 171 -16.33 -7.48 -17.58
N ARG A 172 -15.66 -6.33 -17.57
CA ARG A 172 -14.26 -6.15 -17.99
C ARG A 172 -13.31 -6.84 -17.01
N PRO A 173 -12.17 -7.38 -17.46
CA PRO A 173 -11.15 -7.88 -16.55
C PRO A 173 -10.69 -6.77 -15.59
N PHE A 174 -10.43 -7.13 -14.34
CA PHE A 174 -9.94 -6.17 -13.35
C PHE A 174 -8.80 -6.69 -12.48
N ILE A 175 -8.00 -5.76 -11.97
CA ILE A 175 -6.99 -5.98 -10.93
C ILE A 175 -7.51 -5.36 -9.63
N ILE A 176 -7.27 -6.04 -8.49
CA ILE A 176 -7.33 -5.39 -7.17
C ILE A 176 -5.89 -5.04 -6.79
N ALA A 177 -5.64 -3.80 -6.43
CA ALA A 177 -4.32 -3.35 -6.01
C ALA A 177 -4.43 -2.52 -4.73
N SER A 178 -3.44 -2.65 -3.84
CA SER A 178 -3.52 -1.99 -2.54
C SER A 178 -2.16 -1.85 -1.86
N HIS A 179 -2.08 -0.94 -0.89
CA HIS A 179 -0.92 -0.77 -0.03
C HIS A 179 -1.34 -0.59 1.44
N SER A 180 -0.55 -1.11 2.40
CA SER A 180 -0.72 -0.85 3.85
C SER A 180 -2.15 -1.13 4.35
N GLN A 181 -2.83 -0.15 4.96
CA GLN A 181 -4.25 -0.23 5.34
C GLN A 181 -5.15 -0.71 4.19
N GLY A 182 -4.86 -0.29 2.96
CA GLY A 182 -5.58 -0.76 1.80
C GLY A 182 -5.44 -2.26 1.59
N THR A 183 -4.27 -2.84 1.88
CA THR A 183 -4.03 -4.29 1.82
C THR A 183 -4.78 -5.03 2.91
N TYR A 184 -4.83 -4.49 4.13
CA TYR A 184 -5.68 -5.01 5.20
C TYR A 184 -7.16 -5.08 4.75
N HIS A 185 -7.68 -4.04 4.11
CA HIS A 185 -9.04 -4.03 3.58
C HIS A 185 -9.23 -4.92 2.35
N ALA A 186 -8.24 -4.99 1.45
CA ALA A 186 -8.28 -5.79 0.23
C ALA A 186 -8.37 -7.29 0.54
N LEU A 187 -7.66 -7.76 1.57
CA LEU A 187 -7.73 -9.17 2.02
C LEU A 187 -9.16 -9.57 2.38
N ARG A 188 -9.83 -8.76 3.20
CA ARG A 188 -11.23 -8.98 3.56
C ARG A 188 -12.16 -8.80 2.35
N LEU A 189 -11.92 -7.80 1.51
CA LEU A 189 -12.71 -7.57 0.30
C LEU A 189 -12.67 -8.78 -0.65
N LEU A 190 -11.49 -9.38 -0.82
CA LEU A 190 -11.33 -10.61 -1.59
C LEU A 190 -12.16 -11.74 -0.98
N ALA A 191 -12.07 -11.95 0.34
CA ALA A 191 -12.84 -13.00 1.02
C ALA A 191 -14.37 -12.79 0.93
N ASP A 192 -14.85 -11.57 1.14
CA ASP A 192 -16.28 -11.26 1.21
C ASP A 192 -16.94 -11.21 -0.18
N TYR A 193 -16.23 -10.70 -1.20
CA TYR A 193 -16.84 -10.35 -2.50
C TYR A 193 -16.25 -11.06 -3.72
N VAL A 194 -15.09 -11.69 -3.62
CA VAL A 194 -14.38 -12.25 -4.78
C VAL A 194 -14.19 -13.77 -4.67
N ASP A 195 -13.63 -14.28 -3.58
CA ASP A 195 -13.28 -15.68 -3.41
C ASP A 195 -14.51 -16.60 -3.53
N GLY A 196 -14.45 -17.56 -4.45
CA GLY A 196 -15.57 -18.46 -4.77
C GLY A 196 -16.76 -17.81 -5.48
N GLN A 197 -16.73 -16.49 -5.72
CA GLN A 197 -17.84 -15.75 -6.33
C GLN A 197 -17.72 -15.70 -7.86
N PRO A 198 -18.83 -15.52 -8.61
CA PRO A 198 -18.78 -15.41 -10.07
C PRO A 198 -17.85 -14.30 -10.59
N VAL A 199 -17.68 -13.22 -9.82
CA VAL A 199 -16.79 -12.11 -10.17
C VAL A 199 -15.30 -12.49 -10.14
N GLN A 200 -14.91 -13.55 -9.42
CA GLN A 200 -13.53 -14.06 -9.40
C GLN A 200 -12.99 -14.33 -10.81
N ARG A 201 -13.85 -14.82 -11.72
CA ARG A 201 -13.47 -15.13 -13.11
C ARG A 201 -13.05 -13.90 -13.92
N GLN A 202 -13.35 -12.71 -13.43
CA GLN A 202 -12.97 -11.42 -14.05
C GLN A 202 -11.68 -10.87 -13.43
N MET A 203 -11.24 -11.37 -12.28
CA MET A 203 -10.03 -10.92 -11.62
C MET A 203 -8.79 -11.42 -12.37
N VAL A 204 -7.98 -10.49 -12.86
CA VAL A 204 -6.68 -10.74 -13.49
C VAL A 204 -5.66 -11.16 -12.44
N ALA A 205 -5.50 -10.37 -11.38
CA ALA A 205 -4.65 -10.66 -10.22
C ALA A 205 -4.98 -9.68 -9.07
N ALA A 206 -4.51 -10.00 -7.88
CA ALA A 206 -4.53 -9.09 -6.74
C ALA A 206 -3.09 -8.74 -6.30
N TYR A 207 -2.74 -7.45 -6.32
CA TYR A 207 -1.46 -6.91 -5.83
C TYR A 207 -1.69 -6.36 -4.43
N LEU A 208 -1.39 -7.17 -3.42
CA LEU A 208 -1.61 -6.85 -2.03
C LEU A 208 -0.28 -6.46 -1.40
N VAL A 209 0.11 -5.19 -1.44
CA VAL A 209 1.50 -4.76 -1.14
C VAL A 209 1.61 -4.10 0.25
N GLY A 210 2.77 -4.17 0.88
CA GLY A 210 3.08 -3.44 2.12
C GLY A 210 2.22 -3.91 3.29
N TYR A 211 2.32 -5.20 3.62
CA TYR A 211 1.67 -5.79 4.78
C TYR A 211 2.37 -7.08 5.23
N TRP A 212 1.84 -7.81 6.19
CA TRP A 212 2.38 -9.14 6.52
C TRP A 212 1.26 -10.13 6.27
N LEU A 213 1.28 -10.78 5.10
CA LEU A 213 0.23 -11.70 4.65
C LEU A 213 0.59 -13.15 5.06
N PRO A 214 0.00 -13.71 6.12
CA PRO A 214 0.31 -15.05 6.57
C PRO A 214 -0.18 -16.11 5.58
N LEU A 215 0.59 -17.17 5.35
CA LEU A 215 0.22 -18.22 4.39
C LEU A 215 -1.06 -18.98 4.78
N ASP A 216 -1.40 -19.04 6.06
CA ASP A 216 -2.66 -19.64 6.53
C ASP A 216 -3.92 -18.90 6.03
N THR A 217 -3.77 -17.68 5.49
CA THR A 217 -4.83 -16.93 4.77
C THR A 217 -5.47 -17.80 3.68
N PHE A 218 -4.67 -18.56 2.94
CA PHE A 218 -5.14 -19.36 1.80
C PHE A 218 -5.89 -20.64 2.20
N ASP A 219 -5.82 -21.02 3.48
CA ASP A 219 -6.62 -22.12 4.02
C ASP A 219 -7.84 -21.61 4.81
N ARG A 220 -7.72 -20.42 5.40
CA ARG A 220 -8.71 -19.87 6.35
C ARG A 220 -9.71 -18.93 5.71
N THR A 221 -9.27 -18.02 4.84
CA THR A 221 -10.09 -16.94 4.28
C THR A 221 -10.20 -17.00 2.76
N LEU A 222 -9.10 -17.17 2.03
CA LEU A 222 -9.07 -17.22 0.57
C LEU A 222 -8.92 -18.66 0.08
N LYS A 223 -10.04 -19.40 -0.01
CA LYS A 223 -10.05 -20.84 -0.28
C LYS A 223 -9.98 -21.20 -1.76
N SER A 224 -10.36 -20.28 -2.64
CA SER A 224 -10.39 -20.48 -4.10
C SER A 224 -9.36 -19.63 -4.85
N ILE A 225 -8.71 -18.69 -4.18
CA ILE A 225 -7.63 -17.84 -4.70
C ILE A 225 -6.33 -18.33 -4.08
N ALA A 226 -5.29 -18.52 -4.89
CA ALA A 226 -3.97 -18.94 -4.43
C ALA A 226 -2.92 -17.84 -4.66
N PRO A 227 -1.73 -17.94 -4.06
CA PRO A 227 -0.57 -17.16 -4.47
C PRO A 227 -0.23 -17.34 -5.95
N CYS A 228 0.32 -16.31 -6.57
CA CYS A 228 0.92 -16.44 -7.90
C CYS A 228 2.31 -17.06 -7.80
N GLU A 229 2.68 -17.91 -8.76
CA GLU A 229 3.98 -18.59 -8.85
C GLU A 229 4.84 -18.02 -9.98
N SER A 230 4.22 -17.33 -10.96
CA SER A 230 4.90 -16.73 -12.10
C SER A 230 4.36 -15.35 -12.50
N ALA A 231 5.11 -14.66 -13.37
CA ALA A 231 4.75 -13.38 -13.95
C ALA A 231 3.44 -13.41 -14.75
N ALA A 232 3.11 -14.54 -15.37
CA ALA A 232 1.96 -14.69 -16.26
C ALA A 232 0.73 -15.35 -15.59
N ASP A 233 0.82 -15.67 -14.30
CA ASP A 233 -0.30 -16.26 -13.58
C ASP A 233 -1.47 -15.27 -13.46
N THR A 234 -2.68 -15.79 -13.32
CA THR A 234 -3.90 -14.99 -13.27
C THR A 234 -4.88 -15.57 -12.26
N GLY A 235 -5.75 -14.76 -11.68
CA GLY A 235 -6.69 -15.18 -10.65
C GLY A 235 -6.03 -15.48 -9.31
N CYS A 236 -4.84 -14.92 -9.07
CA CYS A 236 -3.98 -15.20 -7.92
C CYS A 236 -3.53 -13.91 -7.22
N VAL A 237 -2.89 -14.06 -6.05
CA VAL A 237 -2.37 -12.97 -5.21
C VAL A 237 -0.85 -12.86 -5.32
N VAL A 238 -0.32 -11.64 -5.46
CA VAL A 238 1.09 -11.31 -5.19
C VAL A 238 1.18 -10.38 -3.99
N HIS A 239 2.26 -10.51 -3.22
CA HIS A 239 2.50 -9.72 -2.03
C HIS A 239 4.01 -9.56 -1.76
N TRP A 240 4.43 -8.40 -1.31
CA TRP A 240 5.74 -8.19 -0.69
C TRP A 240 5.67 -7.06 0.34
N SER A 241 6.66 -7.07 1.23
CA SER A 241 6.99 -5.98 2.15
C SER A 241 8.49 -5.83 2.21
N THR A 242 8.95 -4.60 2.02
CA THR A 242 10.35 -4.32 1.70
C THR A 242 11.15 -4.00 2.95
N TYR A 243 12.29 -4.67 3.07
CA TYR A 243 13.25 -4.49 4.14
C TYR A 243 14.66 -4.33 3.58
N GLY A 244 15.52 -3.62 4.30
CA GLY A 244 16.95 -3.62 4.01
C GLY A 244 17.58 -5.00 4.21
N GLU A 245 18.86 -5.12 3.86
CA GLU A 245 19.57 -6.40 3.86
C GLU A 245 19.55 -7.09 5.23
N ASP A 246 19.70 -6.32 6.31
CA ASP A 246 19.67 -6.80 7.68
C ASP A 246 18.35 -6.43 8.39
N GLY A 247 17.33 -6.05 7.62
CA GLY A 247 16.05 -5.63 8.18
C GLY A 247 15.33 -6.77 8.89
N VAL A 248 14.68 -6.43 10.00
CA VAL A 248 13.96 -7.40 10.83
C VAL A 248 12.47 -7.10 10.77
N ARG A 249 11.68 -8.16 10.67
CA ARG A 249 10.22 -8.08 10.69
C ARG A 249 9.73 -7.28 11.89
N ARG A 250 8.78 -6.38 11.64
CA ARG A 250 7.99 -5.73 12.70
C ARG A 250 7.01 -6.72 13.37
N GLU A 251 7.03 -6.76 14.69
CA GLU A 251 6.10 -7.53 15.52
C GLU A 251 4.77 -6.79 15.74
N GLY A 252 3.74 -7.53 16.18
CA GLY A 252 2.47 -6.95 16.66
C GLY A 252 1.52 -6.47 15.58
N VAL A 253 1.72 -6.89 14.33
CA VAL A 253 0.86 -6.50 13.21
C VAL A 253 -0.39 -7.38 13.19
N PRO A 254 -1.60 -6.82 13.38
CA PRO A 254 -2.83 -7.58 13.32
C PRO A 254 -3.12 -8.06 11.89
N HIS A 255 -3.78 -9.19 11.75
CA HIS A 255 -4.30 -9.70 10.50
C HIS A 255 -5.76 -10.06 10.68
N TRP A 256 -6.61 -9.73 9.72
CA TRP A 256 -8.04 -10.00 9.80
C TRP A 256 -8.35 -11.47 9.53
N TYR A 257 -9.13 -12.09 10.42
CA TYR A 257 -9.79 -13.37 10.18
C TYR A 257 -11.29 -13.25 10.53
N PRO A 258 -12.17 -14.15 10.05
CA PRO A 258 -13.59 -14.12 10.35
C PRO A 258 -13.92 -14.27 11.84
N THR A 259 -13.00 -14.86 12.61
CA THR A 259 -13.09 -15.03 14.06
C THR A 259 -12.61 -13.81 14.86
N GLY A 260 -12.08 -12.79 14.18
CA GLY A 260 -11.47 -11.60 14.78
C GLY A 260 -10.01 -11.40 14.34
N PRO A 261 -9.42 -10.24 14.65
CA PRO A 261 -8.02 -9.99 14.34
C PRO A 261 -7.09 -10.89 15.15
N GLU A 262 -6.06 -11.44 14.51
CA GLU A 262 -4.99 -12.18 15.15
C GLU A 262 -3.65 -11.59 14.75
N LEU A 263 -2.64 -11.68 15.62
CA LEU A 263 -1.30 -11.27 15.28
C LEU A 263 -0.70 -12.17 14.18
N SER A 264 0.05 -11.55 13.28
CA SER A 264 0.77 -12.27 12.23
C SER A 264 2.05 -12.94 12.75
N ASP A 265 2.49 -12.59 13.96
CA ASP A 265 3.72 -13.04 14.61
C ASP A 265 3.88 -14.57 14.62
N GLY A 266 5.08 -15.04 14.29
CA GLY A 266 5.40 -16.47 14.20
C GLY A 266 4.78 -17.22 13.00
N LYS A 267 3.91 -16.58 12.21
CA LYS A 267 3.33 -17.19 11.01
C LYS A 267 4.25 -16.99 9.79
N PRO A 268 4.42 -18.01 8.93
CA PRO A 268 5.13 -17.85 7.66
C PRO A 268 4.33 -16.92 6.75
N LEU A 269 5.02 -16.03 6.04
CA LEU A 269 4.40 -15.01 5.20
C LEU A 269 4.58 -15.31 3.72
N LEU A 270 3.64 -14.82 2.90
CA LEU A 270 3.83 -14.75 1.47
C LEU A 270 4.89 -13.70 1.14
N CYS A 271 5.85 -14.03 0.29
CA CYS A 271 6.67 -13.05 -0.41
C CYS A 271 6.55 -13.33 -1.90
N SER A 272 6.64 -12.31 -2.73
CA SER A 272 6.66 -12.37 -4.19
C SER A 272 7.72 -11.37 -4.62
N ASN A 273 8.83 -11.86 -5.17
CA ASN A 273 9.92 -10.98 -5.60
C ASN A 273 9.46 -10.19 -6.83
N PRO A 274 9.29 -8.87 -6.76
CA PRO A 274 8.75 -8.07 -7.87
C PRO A 274 9.71 -7.94 -9.06
N LEU A 275 10.96 -8.41 -8.96
CA LEU A 275 11.87 -8.49 -10.10
C LEU A 275 11.76 -9.81 -10.89
N SER A 276 11.34 -10.90 -10.24
CA SER A 276 11.18 -12.22 -10.91
C SER A 276 9.74 -12.73 -10.98
N TRP A 277 8.84 -12.14 -10.19
CA TRP A 277 7.45 -12.55 -9.96
C TRP A 277 7.28 -13.98 -9.44
N ARG A 278 8.30 -14.47 -8.72
CA ARG A 278 8.31 -15.76 -8.03
C ARG A 278 8.19 -15.56 -6.54
N ARG A 279 7.60 -16.53 -5.84
CA ARG A 279 7.39 -16.44 -4.39
C ARG A 279 8.68 -16.54 -3.59
N ASP A 280 9.51 -17.45 -4.03
CA ASP A 280 10.81 -17.78 -3.49
C ASP A 280 11.79 -18.01 -4.66
N GLY A 281 13.08 -17.90 -4.37
CA GLY A 281 14.13 -17.99 -5.38
C GLY A 281 15.38 -17.21 -5.01
N GLY A 282 16.41 -17.35 -5.84
CA GLY A 282 17.66 -16.62 -5.65
C GLY A 282 17.48 -15.11 -5.83
N ARG A 283 18.41 -14.36 -5.25
CA ARG A 283 18.54 -12.92 -5.45
C ARG A 283 18.54 -12.56 -6.95
N VAL A 284 17.69 -11.61 -7.31
CA VAL A 284 17.69 -10.97 -8.63
C VAL A 284 18.59 -9.75 -8.57
N SER A 285 19.47 -9.59 -9.55
CA SER A 285 20.50 -8.56 -9.51
C SER A 285 19.92 -7.17 -9.77
N ALA A 286 20.61 -6.12 -9.28
CA ALA A 286 20.21 -4.75 -9.58
C ALA A 286 20.21 -4.47 -11.09
N ALA A 287 21.06 -5.13 -11.89
CA ALA A 287 21.11 -4.95 -13.34
C ALA A 287 19.81 -5.37 -14.08
N GLU A 288 18.92 -6.11 -13.40
CA GLU A 288 17.62 -6.54 -13.93
C GLU A 288 16.48 -5.64 -13.44
N HIS A 289 16.78 -4.58 -12.68
CA HIS A 289 15.80 -3.69 -12.09
C HIS A 289 15.32 -2.64 -13.11
N PRO A 290 14.08 -2.74 -13.65
CA PRO A 290 13.66 -1.97 -14.81
C PRO A 290 13.35 -0.50 -14.50
N GLY A 291 13.21 -0.13 -13.22
CA GLY A 291 13.07 1.28 -12.85
C GLY A 291 12.31 1.51 -11.55
N ALA A 292 12.94 2.22 -10.61
CA ALA A 292 12.29 2.78 -9.44
C ALA A 292 11.72 4.16 -9.76
N LEU A 293 10.66 4.56 -9.08
CA LEU A 293 10.06 5.89 -9.20
C LEU A 293 10.10 6.57 -7.84
N TYR A 294 10.92 7.61 -7.72
CA TYR A 294 10.87 8.47 -6.54
C TYR A 294 9.88 9.61 -6.77
N VAL A 295 8.94 9.78 -5.85
CA VAL A 295 8.05 10.95 -5.78
C VAL A 295 8.24 11.56 -4.39
N SER A 296 8.69 12.81 -4.33
CA SER A 296 8.83 13.48 -3.05
C SER A 296 7.45 13.68 -2.41
N PRO A 297 7.28 13.35 -1.12
CA PRO A 297 6.01 13.57 -0.42
C PRO A 297 5.71 15.06 -0.19
N GLY A 298 6.73 15.93 -0.30
CA GLY A 298 6.65 17.32 0.13
C GLY A 298 6.30 17.47 1.62
N GLY A 299 6.20 18.71 2.09
CA GLY A 299 5.88 19.00 3.49
C GLY A 299 6.94 18.53 4.49
N SER A 300 6.57 18.55 5.77
CA SER A 300 7.41 18.10 6.88
C SER A 300 6.65 17.12 7.78
N VAL A 301 7.35 16.38 8.62
CA VAL A 301 6.74 15.51 9.64
C VAL A 301 5.76 16.27 10.54
N LEU A 302 6.02 17.56 10.80
CA LEU A 302 5.13 18.40 11.58
C LEU A 302 3.80 18.67 10.84
N ASP A 303 3.83 18.81 9.52
CA ASP A 303 2.63 18.96 8.70
C ASP A 303 1.77 17.68 8.76
N ASP A 304 2.41 16.51 8.74
CA ASP A 304 1.75 15.21 8.85
C ASP A 304 1.09 15.02 10.23
N LEU A 305 1.84 15.26 11.32
CA LEU A 305 1.34 15.11 12.70
C LEU A 305 0.21 16.10 13.02
N LEU A 306 0.33 17.35 12.57
CA LEU A 306 -0.67 18.39 12.79
C LEU A 306 -1.77 18.42 11.72
N ASN A 307 -1.77 17.48 10.78
CA ASN A 307 -2.69 17.41 9.64
C ASN A 307 -2.75 18.70 8.78
N ARG A 308 -1.68 19.49 8.78
CA ARG A 308 -1.63 20.81 8.11
C ARG A 308 -1.20 20.66 6.65
N PRO A 309 -1.97 21.21 5.70
CA PRO A 309 -1.64 21.08 4.29
C PRO A 309 -0.30 21.76 3.97
N SER A 310 0.60 21.06 3.29
CA SER A 310 1.85 21.61 2.79
C SER A 310 1.69 22.41 1.49
N ASN A 311 0.53 22.30 0.83
CA ASN A 311 0.25 22.86 -0.50
C ASN A 311 1.20 22.32 -1.58
N THR A 312 1.67 21.08 -1.41
CA THR A 312 2.43 20.34 -2.41
C THR A 312 1.47 19.80 -3.45
N ARG A 313 1.84 19.94 -4.74
CA ARG A 313 1.06 19.42 -5.85
C ARG A 313 1.95 18.61 -6.77
N LEU A 314 1.49 17.41 -7.12
CA LEU A 314 2.14 16.57 -8.10
C LEU A 314 1.65 16.92 -9.51
N GLU A 315 2.53 17.49 -10.34
CA GLU A 315 2.18 17.90 -11.70
C GLU A 315 2.70 16.91 -12.76
N ALA A 316 3.84 16.28 -12.49
CA ALA A 316 4.47 15.31 -13.38
C ALA A 316 5.22 14.26 -12.57
N LEU A 317 5.41 13.09 -13.17
CA LEU A 317 6.26 12.04 -12.61
C LEU A 317 7.68 12.15 -13.21
N PRO A 318 8.72 12.07 -12.36
CA PRO A 318 10.11 12.13 -12.83
C PRO A 318 10.47 10.90 -13.68
N PRO A 319 11.64 10.91 -14.34
CA PRO A 319 12.20 9.72 -14.97
C PRO A 319 12.41 8.58 -13.97
N LEU A 320 12.42 7.35 -14.47
CA LEU A 320 12.71 6.17 -13.66
C LEU A 320 14.21 6.05 -13.35
N LEU A 321 14.49 5.43 -12.20
CA LEU A 321 15.84 5.08 -11.75
C LEU A 321 16.09 3.60 -12.04
N GLU A 322 16.72 3.30 -13.18
CA GLU A 322 17.09 1.94 -13.57
C GLU A 322 18.25 1.42 -12.72
N ASN A 323 18.37 0.10 -12.63
CA ASN A 323 19.45 -0.60 -11.93
C ASN A 323 19.60 -0.23 -10.44
N TRP A 324 18.50 0.18 -9.81
CA TRP A 324 18.51 0.82 -8.51
C TRP A 324 18.85 -0.12 -7.36
N THR A 325 18.18 -1.28 -7.31
CA THR A 325 18.34 -2.21 -6.19
C THR A 325 18.19 -3.66 -6.66
N TRP A 326 18.83 -4.58 -5.94
CA TRP A 326 18.57 -6.02 -6.05
C TRP A 326 17.37 -6.40 -5.17
N ALA A 327 16.78 -7.57 -5.39
CA ALA A 327 15.69 -8.06 -4.55
C ALA A 327 15.76 -9.57 -4.32
N GLU A 328 15.47 -9.99 -3.08
CA GLU A 328 15.49 -11.39 -2.65
C GLU A 328 14.40 -11.64 -1.61
N CYS A 329 13.56 -12.66 -1.80
CA CYS A 329 12.61 -13.08 -0.76
C CYS A 329 13.33 -13.98 0.25
N ARG A 330 13.34 -13.61 1.53
CA ARG A 330 13.87 -14.43 2.64
C ARG A 330 12.92 -14.35 3.82
N ASP A 331 12.59 -15.49 4.42
CA ASP A 331 11.73 -15.59 5.60
C ASP A 331 10.37 -14.86 5.46
N GLY A 332 9.85 -14.80 4.23
CA GLY A 332 8.58 -14.14 3.93
C GLY A 332 8.66 -12.61 3.81
N LEU A 333 9.86 -12.03 3.80
CA LEU A 333 10.12 -10.61 3.59
C LEU A 333 10.89 -10.40 2.27
N LEU A 334 10.74 -9.22 1.67
CA LEU A 334 11.51 -8.83 0.50
C LEU A 334 12.72 -7.99 0.93
N HIS A 335 13.90 -8.57 0.87
CA HIS A 335 15.14 -7.87 1.16
C HIS A 335 15.69 -7.18 -0.08
N VAL A 336 16.21 -5.98 0.11
CA VAL A 336 16.82 -5.14 -0.93
C VAL A 336 18.12 -4.51 -0.44
N ALA A 337 18.87 -3.87 -1.35
CA ALA A 337 20.00 -3.04 -0.97
C ALA A 337 19.57 -1.93 0.00
N ALA A 338 20.45 -1.54 0.91
CA ALA A 338 20.19 -0.44 1.83
C ALA A 338 19.76 0.83 1.05
N GLN A 339 18.70 1.48 1.54
CA GLN A 339 18.18 2.73 1.00
C GLN A 339 18.62 3.91 1.86
N ASP A 340 19.89 3.92 2.29
CA ASP A 340 20.47 4.93 3.19
C ASP A 340 21.03 6.15 2.46
N SER A 341 21.02 6.12 1.12
CA SER A 341 21.55 7.16 0.25
C SER A 341 20.66 7.38 -0.97
N GLY A 342 20.83 8.54 -1.62
CA GLY A 342 20.00 8.94 -2.75
C GLY A 342 18.60 9.40 -2.33
N PRO A 343 17.65 9.47 -3.28
CA PRO A 343 16.36 10.10 -3.07
C PRO A 343 15.45 9.33 -2.09
N PHE A 344 15.63 8.01 -1.93
CA PHE A 344 14.81 7.21 -1.01
C PHE A 344 15.26 7.27 0.46
N ALA A 345 16.41 7.89 0.76
CA ALA A 345 16.99 7.91 2.11
C ALA A 345 16.05 8.51 3.16
N GLU A 346 15.34 9.59 2.82
CA GLU A 346 14.39 10.23 3.74
C GLU A 346 13.15 9.36 4.05
N LEU A 347 12.77 8.49 3.11
CA LEU A 347 11.58 7.63 3.24
C LEU A 347 11.89 6.26 3.84
N SER A 348 13.17 5.94 4.00
CA SER A 348 13.66 4.60 4.34
C SER A 348 14.51 4.60 5.62
N SER A 349 14.55 5.73 6.33
CA SER A 349 15.27 5.87 7.59
C SER A 349 14.49 5.21 8.74
N SER A 350 14.72 3.91 8.96
CA SER A 350 14.22 3.16 10.13
C SER A 350 15.36 2.31 10.74
N PRO A 351 15.48 2.23 12.08
CA PRO A 351 16.43 1.34 12.75
C PRO A 351 16.26 -0.14 12.37
N GLU A 352 15.04 -0.57 12.11
CA GLU A 352 14.65 -1.92 11.70
C GLU A 352 14.87 -2.16 10.20
N GLN A 353 15.30 -1.13 9.46
CA GLN A 353 15.38 -1.10 8.00
C GLN A 353 14.06 -1.48 7.33
N ASP A 354 12.93 -1.04 7.90
CA ASP A 354 11.60 -1.18 7.30
C ASP A 354 11.41 -0.10 6.22
N TYR A 355 11.23 -0.53 4.97
CA TYR A 355 11.10 0.34 3.79
C TYR A 355 9.65 0.38 3.26
N HIS A 356 8.67 0.12 4.13
CA HIS A 356 7.24 0.07 3.81
C HIS A 356 6.71 1.28 3.02
N LEU A 357 7.21 2.49 3.25
CA LEU A 357 6.77 3.69 2.51
C LEU A 357 7.12 3.65 1.01
N VAL A 358 8.08 2.81 0.62
CA VAL A 358 8.63 2.77 -0.74
C VAL A 358 8.42 1.42 -1.45
N ASP A 359 7.56 0.54 -0.92
CA ASP A 359 7.29 -0.78 -1.51
C ASP A 359 6.92 -0.75 -2.99
N TYR A 360 6.03 0.19 -3.38
CA TYR A 360 5.66 0.40 -4.78
C TYR A 360 6.72 1.21 -5.52
N SER A 361 7.28 2.22 -4.87
CA SER A 361 8.20 3.19 -5.47
C SER A 361 9.48 2.52 -5.95
N LEU A 362 10.04 1.59 -5.17
CA LEU A 362 11.23 0.84 -5.57
C LEU A 362 10.94 -0.02 -6.81
N PHE A 363 9.78 -0.65 -6.91
CA PHE A 363 9.48 -1.60 -7.98
C PHE A 363 8.46 -1.11 -9.01
N TYR A 364 8.34 0.22 -9.16
CA TYR A 364 7.29 0.87 -9.93
C TYR A 364 7.19 0.32 -11.36
N GLN A 365 8.31 0.27 -12.07
CA GLN A 365 8.32 -0.19 -13.47
C GLN A 365 8.05 -1.68 -13.57
N SER A 366 8.57 -2.48 -12.63
CA SER A 366 8.29 -3.91 -12.59
C SER A 366 6.79 -4.16 -12.48
N VAL A 367 6.11 -3.46 -11.55
CA VAL A 367 4.64 -3.54 -11.39
C VAL A 367 3.93 -3.15 -12.69
N ARG A 368 4.36 -2.04 -13.31
CA ARG A 368 3.77 -1.53 -14.55
C ARG A 368 3.86 -2.55 -15.68
N GLU A 369 5.00 -3.22 -15.82
CA GLU A 369 5.23 -4.24 -16.85
C GLU A 369 4.45 -5.52 -16.56
N ASN A 370 4.44 -5.97 -15.31
CA ASN A 370 3.78 -7.21 -14.94
C ASN A 370 2.26 -7.10 -14.97
N ALA A 371 1.68 -5.97 -14.55
CA ALA A 371 0.24 -5.74 -14.70
C ALA A 371 -0.20 -5.90 -16.16
N ARG A 372 0.57 -5.33 -17.10
CA ARG A 372 0.34 -5.50 -18.54
C ARG A 372 0.47 -6.95 -18.98
N GLU A 373 1.49 -7.65 -18.53
CA GLU A 373 1.70 -9.07 -18.86
C GLU A 373 0.52 -9.94 -18.39
N ARG A 374 0.08 -9.76 -17.13
CA ARG A 374 -1.06 -10.52 -16.58
C ARG A 374 -2.36 -10.21 -17.31
N VAL A 375 -2.62 -8.96 -17.67
CA VAL A 375 -3.81 -8.59 -18.47
C VAL A 375 -3.77 -9.28 -19.83
N ARG A 376 -2.60 -9.34 -20.50
CA ARG A 376 -2.43 -10.05 -21.77
C ARG A 376 -2.61 -11.56 -21.62
N SER A 377 -2.00 -12.16 -20.60
CA SER A 377 -2.13 -13.58 -20.26
C SER A 377 -3.58 -13.97 -19.99
N TYR A 378 -4.30 -13.15 -19.21
CA TYR A 378 -5.73 -13.32 -18.95
C TYR A 378 -6.54 -13.31 -20.24
N GLY A 379 -6.28 -12.33 -21.11
CA GLY A 379 -6.93 -12.25 -22.43
C GLY A 379 -6.71 -13.52 -23.24
N ALA A 380 -5.47 -13.98 -23.35
CA ALA A 380 -5.11 -15.20 -24.09
C ALA A 380 -5.82 -16.46 -23.54
N LYS A 381 -5.83 -16.65 -22.22
CA LYS A 381 -6.53 -17.78 -21.56
C LYS A 381 -8.04 -17.76 -21.79
N ARG A 382 -8.65 -16.57 -21.85
CA ARG A 382 -10.09 -16.44 -22.12
C ARG A 382 -10.45 -16.75 -23.57
N PHE A 383 -9.56 -16.46 -24.51
CA PHE A 383 -9.75 -16.82 -25.92
C PHE A 383 -9.60 -18.33 -26.16
N SER A 384 -8.71 -19.03 -25.46
CA SER A 384 -8.54 -20.49 -25.63
C SER A 384 -9.64 -21.34 -25.01
N GLN A 385 -10.46 -20.77 -24.12
CA GLN A 385 -11.60 -21.44 -23.46
C GLN A 385 -12.95 -21.21 -24.17
N ARG A 386 -12.97 -20.45 -25.25
CA ARG A 386 -14.13 -20.24 -26.13
C ARG A 386 -13.96 -21.08 -27.39
#